data_AF-A0A0K0DZC1-F1
#
_entry.id   AF-A0A0K0DZC1-F1
#
_cell.length_a   1.000
_cell.length_b   1.000
_cell.length_c   1.000
_cell.angle_alpha   90.00
_cell.angle_beta   90.00
_cell.angle_gamma   90.00
#
_symmetry.space_group_name_H-M   'P 1'
#
loop_
_entity.id
_entity.type
_entity.pdbx_description
1 polymer ?
#
loop_
_entity_poly.entity_id
_entity_poly.type
_entity_poly.pdbx_seq_one_letter_code
_entity_poly.pdbx_strand_id
1 'polypeptide(L)'
;MDILIYDLTEKRILYFVGKYLSVMKLAFCLPKFVLYKIDHNNINCTTTNSNIFLQSNLDLYKIKVIQDLFSVYNISYETKGVTLDSPEYNELCKKSGASKFPILQVDQIYFPGFSAICRHLAARFGLHGSTLTDETYCDVMSSMLFDVISIIEKGADGLSIKEQDGAMNEAIENINTILGPYIIHYIENLRCETLTHTDYLFGKNPIWIDFALQKLIHLVNNFGKGRIYFTSSVKTFAETGIVC
;
A
#
# COMPACT_ATOMS: atom_id res chain seq x y z
N MET A 1 -22.52 -10.02 -34.66
CA MET A 1 -21.24 -9.49 -34.14
C MET A 1 -21.09 -10.11 -32.77
N ASP A 2 -20.23 -11.11 -32.68
CA ASP A 2 -19.98 -11.81 -31.43
C ASP A 2 -19.08 -10.90 -30.56
N ILE A 3 -19.50 -10.65 -29.32
CA ILE A 3 -18.74 -9.84 -28.37
C ILE A 3 -18.05 -10.81 -27.41
N LEU A 4 -16.72 -10.80 -27.42
CA LEU A 4 -15.89 -11.45 -26.41
C LEU A 4 -15.79 -10.52 -25.20
N ILE A 5 -16.35 -10.94 -24.07
CA ILE A 5 -16.11 -10.30 -22.76
C ILE A 5 -15.25 -11.26 -21.94
N TYR A 6 -14.06 -10.79 -21.57
CA TYR A 6 -13.13 -11.54 -20.73
C TYR A 6 -13.40 -11.18 -19.26
N ASP A 7 -13.89 -12.15 -18.47
CA ASP A 7 -13.98 -11.99 -17.03
C ASP A 7 -12.60 -12.30 -16.42
N LEU A 8 -11.87 -11.22 -16.12
CA LEU A 8 -10.54 -11.28 -15.56
C LEU A 8 -10.53 -11.75 -14.10
N THR A 9 -11.69 -11.78 -13.43
CA THR A 9 -11.81 -12.14 -12.01
C THR A 9 -11.95 -13.65 -11.76
N GLU A 10 -12.39 -14.44 -12.74
CA GLU A 10 -12.55 -15.91 -12.60
C GLU A 10 -11.76 -16.77 -13.62
N LYS A 11 -10.95 -16.18 -14.52
CA LYS A 11 -10.32 -16.92 -15.66
C LYS A 11 -11.36 -17.73 -16.48
N ARG A 12 -12.54 -17.17 -16.73
CA ARG A 12 -13.59 -17.82 -17.54
C ARG A 12 -13.88 -17.01 -18.81
N ILE A 13 -13.98 -17.69 -19.95
CA ILE A 13 -14.47 -17.11 -21.20
C ILE A 13 -15.99 -17.17 -21.17
N LEU A 14 -16.67 -16.02 -21.19
CA LEU A 14 -18.12 -15.95 -21.34
C LEU A 14 -18.46 -15.75 -22.82
N TYR A 15 -19.02 -16.78 -23.44
CA TYR A 15 -19.56 -16.72 -24.80
C TYR A 15 -20.96 -16.09 -24.78
N PHE A 16 -21.11 -14.90 -25.35
CA PHE A 16 -22.42 -14.31 -25.65
C PHE A 16 -22.71 -14.36 -27.15
N VAL A 17 -23.63 -15.24 -27.55
CA VAL A 17 -24.16 -15.29 -28.92
C VAL A 17 -25.17 -14.16 -29.10
N GLY A 18 -24.86 -13.23 -30.00
CA GLY A 18 -25.65 -12.02 -30.22
C GLY A 18 -27.03 -12.27 -30.81
N LYS A 19 -28.08 -12.03 -30.01
CA LYS A 19 -29.37 -11.45 -30.45
C LYS A 19 -30.37 -11.04 -29.34
N TYR A 20 -30.03 -11.18 -28.04
CA TYR A 20 -30.97 -10.98 -26.92
C TYR A 20 -30.52 -10.00 -25.82
N LEU A 21 -29.63 -9.05 -26.09
CA LEU A 21 -29.07 -8.10 -25.10
C LEU A 21 -30.00 -6.91 -24.73
N SER A 22 -31.32 -7.09 -24.76
CA SER A 22 -32.29 -6.04 -24.40
C SER A 22 -32.77 -6.07 -22.94
N VAL A 23 -32.58 -7.17 -22.18
CA VAL A 23 -33.19 -7.27 -20.83
C VAL A 23 -32.36 -8.10 -19.82
N MET A 24 -31.03 -7.94 -19.80
CA MET A 24 -30.22 -8.47 -18.69
C MET A 24 -29.39 -7.35 -18.06
N LYS A 25 -30.00 -6.66 -17.09
CA LYS A 25 -29.24 -5.98 -16.03
C LYS A 25 -28.57 -7.07 -15.19
N LEU A 26 -27.41 -7.55 -15.63
CA LEU A 26 -26.46 -8.19 -14.72
C LEU A 26 -25.96 -7.08 -13.79
N ALA A 27 -26.68 -6.87 -12.70
CA ALA A 27 -26.18 -6.11 -11.57
C ALA A 27 -25.05 -6.95 -10.94
N PHE A 28 -23.83 -6.78 -11.44
CA PHE A 28 -22.65 -7.25 -10.73
C PHE A 28 -22.61 -6.49 -9.41
N CYS A 29 -23.02 -7.15 -8.33
CA CYS A 29 -22.84 -6.62 -6.98
C CYS A 29 -21.33 -6.60 -6.71
N LEU A 30 -20.71 -5.42 -6.87
CA LEU A 30 -19.34 -5.22 -6.43
C LEU A 30 -19.26 -5.58 -4.93
N PRO A 31 -18.22 -6.30 -4.49
CA PRO A 31 -18.07 -6.66 -3.09
C PRO A 31 -18.01 -5.40 -2.23
N LYS A 32 -18.55 -5.47 -1.02
CA LYS A 32 -18.48 -4.35 -0.07
C LYS A 32 -17.10 -4.32 0.58
N PHE A 33 -16.41 -3.20 0.46
CA PHE A 33 -15.13 -2.95 1.11
C PHE A 33 -15.30 -2.07 2.36
N VAL A 34 -14.76 -2.52 3.49
CA VAL A 34 -14.66 -1.70 4.71
C VAL A 34 -13.22 -1.76 5.22
N LEU A 35 -12.56 -0.60 5.27
CA LEU A 35 -11.20 -0.44 5.76
C LEU A 35 -11.21 0.03 7.22
N TYR A 36 -10.76 -0.84 8.12
CA TYR A 36 -10.66 -0.54 9.54
C TYR A 36 -9.26 -0.02 9.88
N LYS A 37 -9.21 1.08 10.64
CA LYS A 37 -7.99 1.73 11.12
C LYS A 37 -8.08 1.99 12.63
N ILE A 38 -6.94 2.00 13.30
CA ILE A 38 -6.89 2.42 14.71
C ILE A 38 -7.18 3.92 14.79
N ASP A 39 -8.10 4.30 15.67
CA ASP A 39 -8.38 5.70 15.97
C ASP A 39 -7.43 6.19 17.06
N HIS A 40 -6.40 6.92 16.63
CA HIS A 40 -5.39 7.50 17.51
C HIS A 40 -5.92 8.69 18.35
N ASN A 41 -7.11 9.22 18.04
CA ASN A 41 -7.68 10.35 18.79
C ASN A 41 -8.20 9.96 20.18
N ASN A 42 -8.51 8.69 20.40
CA ASN A 42 -9.14 8.17 21.61
C ASN A 42 -8.21 7.29 22.47
N ILE A 43 -6.90 7.36 22.23
CA ILE A 43 -5.95 6.57 23.01
C ILE A 43 -5.76 7.22 24.38
N ASN A 44 -6.46 6.69 25.38
CA ASN A 44 -6.27 6.98 26.82
C ASN A 44 -4.94 6.38 27.34
N CYS A 45 -3.83 6.70 26.70
CA CYS A 45 -2.52 6.18 27.07
C CYS A 45 -1.82 7.13 28.02
N THR A 46 -1.51 6.63 29.21
CA THR A 46 -0.54 7.17 30.17
C THR A 46 0.91 7.15 29.64
N THR A 47 1.13 6.74 28.39
CA THR A 47 2.41 6.72 27.69
C THR A 47 2.63 8.03 26.92
N THR A 48 3.84 8.56 27.08
CA THR A 48 4.39 9.80 26.53
C THR A 48 3.93 10.10 25.09
N ASN A 49 3.54 11.36 24.83
CA ASN A 49 3.12 11.90 23.52
C ASN A 49 4.02 11.51 22.33
N SER A 50 5.26 11.08 22.59
CA SER A 50 6.19 10.61 21.57
C SER A 50 5.69 9.38 20.83
N ASN A 51 5.24 8.31 21.49
CA ASN A 51 4.97 7.02 20.81
C ASN A 51 3.82 7.11 19.82
N ILE A 52 2.82 7.89 20.23
CA ILE A 52 1.65 8.18 19.42
C ILE A 52 2.07 8.85 18.11
N PHE A 53 3.15 9.64 18.11
CA PHE A 53 3.57 10.37 16.92
C PHE A 53 4.10 9.45 15.81
N LEU A 54 5.11 8.63 16.05
CA LEU A 54 5.65 7.77 14.98
C LEU A 54 4.66 6.70 14.53
N GLN A 55 3.95 6.07 15.49
CA GLN A 55 2.95 5.04 15.20
C GLN A 55 1.80 5.60 14.35
N SER A 56 1.22 6.74 14.74
CA SER A 56 0.10 7.34 14.00
C SER A 56 0.48 7.71 12.58
N ASN A 57 1.73 8.14 12.35
CA ASN A 57 2.21 8.48 11.01
C ASN A 57 2.48 7.26 10.15
N LEU A 58 2.99 6.18 10.74
CA LEU A 58 3.13 4.90 10.04
C LEU A 58 1.75 4.31 9.68
N ASP A 59 0.79 4.37 10.59
CA ASP A 59 -0.58 3.91 10.31
C ASP A 59 -1.25 4.78 9.24
N LEU A 60 -1.05 6.10 9.30
CA LEU A 60 -1.52 7.02 8.26
C LEU A 60 -0.88 6.71 6.90
N TYR A 61 0.41 6.38 6.87
CA TYR A 61 1.11 5.92 5.66
C TYR A 61 0.40 4.68 5.08
N LYS A 62 0.20 3.63 5.89
CA LYS A 62 -0.44 2.38 5.45
C LYS A 62 -1.84 2.62 4.89
N ILE A 63 -2.64 3.44 5.59
CA ILE A 63 -3.99 3.79 5.17
C ILE A 63 -3.97 4.56 3.85
N LYS A 64 -3.13 5.60 3.72
CA LYS A 64 -3.05 6.39 2.50
C LYS A 64 -2.66 5.55 1.29
N VAL A 65 -1.72 4.61 1.42
CA VAL A 65 -1.39 3.69 0.31
C VAL A 65 -2.63 2.91 -0.13
N ILE A 66 -3.36 2.30 0.82
CA ILE A 66 -4.57 1.53 0.50
C ILE A 66 -5.64 2.41 -0.15
N GLN A 67 -5.81 3.64 0.32
CA GLN A 67 -6.76 4.60 -0.25
C GLN A 67 -6.42 4.95 -1.70
N ASP A 68 -5.14 5.19 -2.01
CA ASP A 68 -4.69 5.43 -3.38
C ASP A 68 -5.02 4.25 -4.30
N LEU A 69 -4.83 2.99 -3.83
CA LEU A 69 -5.19 1.79 -4.61
C LEU A 69 -6.68 1.74 -4.94
N PHE A 70 -7.55 2.12 -3.99
CA PHE A 70 -8.98 2.23 -4.27
C PHE A 70 -9.29 3.36 -5.27
N SER A 71 -8.57 4.48 -5.18
CA SER A 71 -8.78 5.65 -6.03
C SER A 71 -8.43 5.40 -7.50
N VAL A 72 -7.40 4.61 -7.83
CA VAL A 72 -6.98 4.35 -9.23
C VAL A 72 -8.14 3.85 -10.09
N TYR A 73 -9.00 2.99 -9.55
CA TYR A 73 -10.15 2.42 -10.26
C TYR A 73 -11.51 2.91 -9.74
N ASN A 74 -11.53 4.02 -9.01
CA ASN A 74 -12.74 4.60 -8.43
C ASN A 74 -13.60 3.56 -7.67
N ILE A 75 -12.93 2.71 -6.90
CA ILE A 75 -13.57 1.64 -6.13
C ILE A 75 -14.19 2.27 -4.88
N SER A 76 -15.47 2.00 -4.66
CA SER A 76 -16.17 2.45 -3.45
C SER A 76 -15.75 1.62 -2.23
N TYR A 77 -15.44 2.29 -1.13
CA TYR A 77 -15.11 1.69 0.15
C TYR A 77 -15.57 2.56 1.31
N GLU A 78 -15.81 1.94 2.46
CA GLU A 78 -16.06 2.64 3.73
C GLU A 78 -14.78 2.63 4.58
N THR A 79 -14.54 3.68 5.36
CA THR A 79 -13.50 3.68 6.40
C THR A 79 -14.12 3.70 7.79
N LYS A 80 -13.60 2.90 8.71
CA LYS A 80 -14.03 2.89 10.12
C LYS A 80 -12.84 3.03 11.06
N GLY A 81 -12.93 3.98 11.98
CA GLY A 81 -11.98 4.11 13.10
C GLY A 81 -12.38 3.18 14.23
N VAL A 82 -11.40 2.49 14.82
CA VAL A 82 -11.59 1.53 15.91
C VAL A 82 -10.68 1.91 17.06
N THR A 83 -11.23 2.04 18.26
CA THR A 83 -10.44 2.30 19.48
C THR A 83 -9.76 1.01 19.94
N LEU A 84 -8.46 1.10 20.24
CA LEU A 84 -7.68 -0.03 20.76
C LEU A 84 -8.35 -0.64 22.02
N ASP A 85 -8.31 -1.97 22.13
CA ASP A 85 -8.89 -2.77 23.23
C ASP A 85 -10.40 -2.63 23.48
N SER A 86 -11.12 -1.89 22.63
CA SER A 86 -12.58 -1.84 22.67
C SER A 86 -13.21 -3.21 22.34
N PRO A 87 -14.49 -3.45 22.70
CA PRO A 87 -15.20 -4.66 22.28
C PRO A 87 -15.17 -4.89 20.76
N GLU A 88 -15.28 -3.82 19.96
CA GLU A 88 -15.20 -3.87 18.50
C GLU A 88 -13.79 -4.29 18.03
N TYR A 89 -12.74 -3.73 18.63
CA TYR A 89 -11.35 -4.15 18.34
C TYR A 89 -11.16 -5.65 18.59
N ASN A 90 -11.59 -6.13 19.75
CA ASN A 90 -11.46 -7.54 20.13
C ASN A 90 -12.24 -8.45 19.18
N GLU A 91 -13.42 -8.02 18.72
CA GLU A 91 -14.22 -8.75 17.72
C GLU A 91 -13.51 -8.82 16.36
N LEU A 92 -12.94 -7.71 15.89
CA LEU A 92 -12.19 -7.66 14.63
C LEU A 92 -10.93 -8.53 14.68
N CYS A 93 -10.17 -8.49 15.78
CA CYS A 93 -9.03 -9.37 16.01
C CYS A 93 -9.44 -10.84 15.96
N LYS A 94 -10.58 -11.20 16.57
CA LYS A 94 -11.13 -12.56 16.52
C LYS A 94 -11.55 -12.98 15.11
N LYS A 95 -12.22 -12.11 14.36
CA LYS A 95 -12.72 -12.38 12.99
C LYS A 95 -11.58 -12.49 11.97
N SER A 96 -10.57 -11.64 12.09
CA SER A 96 -9.41 -11.63 11.19
C SER A 96 -8.34 -12.67 11.59
N GLY A 97 -8.38 -13.15 12.83
CA GLY A 97 -7.37 -14.07 13.38
C GLY A 97 -6.05 -13.40 13.76
N ALA A 98 -5.94 -12.07 13.70
CA ALA A 98 -4.73 -11.34 14.05
C ALA A 98 -5.03 -9.92 14.57
N SER A 99 -4.22 -9.43 15.51
CA SER A 99 -4.26 -8.04 15.99
C SER A 99 -3.47 -7.07 15.11
N LYS A 100 -3.43 -7.30 13.80
CA LYS A 100 -2.66 -6.49 12.84
C LYS A 100 -3.59 -5.57 12.06
N PHE A 101 -3.52 -4.29 12.38
CA PHE A 101 -4.20 -3.23 11.61
C PHE A 101 -3.26 -2.62 10.55
N PRO A 102 -3.81 -2.09 9.44
CA PRO A 102 -5.23 -2.03 9.09
C PRO A 102 -5.84 -3.41 8.79
N ILE A 103 -7.16 -3.51 8.86
CA ILE A 103 -7.93 -4.69 8.47
C ILE A 103 -8.85 -4.29 7.31
N LEU A 104 -8.79 -5.02 6.19
CA LEU A 104 -9.75 -4.88 5.11
C LEU A 104 -10.82 -5.96 5.22
N GLN A 105 -12.08 -5.55 5.37
CA GLN A 105 -13.21 -6.44 5.17
C GLN A 105 -13.64 -6.41 3.71
N VAL A 106 -13.80 -7.59 3.13
CA VAL A 106 -14.43 -7.83 1.83
C VAL A 106 -15.61 -8.75 2.07
N ASP A 107 -16.83 -8.20 2.00
CA ASP A 107 -18.06 -8.90 2.36
C ASP A 107 -17.99 -9.48 3.79
N GLN A 108 -17.72 -10.79 3.95
CA GLN A 108 -17.60 -11.46 5.26
C GLN A 108 -16.18 -11.93 5.58
N ILE A 109 -15.21 -11.63 4.71
CA ILE A 109 -13.80 -12.03 4.85
C ILE A 109 -12.99 -10.85 5.36
N TYR A 110 -12.11 -11.08 6.33
CA TYR A 110 -11.29 -10.05 6.97
C TYR A 110 -9.81 -10.33 6.71
N PHE A 111 -9.13 -9.40 6.04
CA PHE A 111 -7.72 -9.47 5.70
C PHE A 111 -6.93 -8.55 6.65
N PRO A 112 -6.21 -9.10 7.65
CA PRO A 112 -5.38 -8.30 8.52
C PRO A 112 -4.02 -7.99 7.88
N GLY A 113 -3.53 -6.78 8.12
CA GLY A 113 -2.17 -6.37 7.79
C GLY A 113 -2.00 -5.73 6.42
N PHE A 114 -1.20 -4.67 6.40
CA PHE A 114 -0.96 -3.81 5.24
C PHE A 114 -0.51 -4.57 3.98
N SER A 115 0.45 -5.50 4.11
CA SER A 115 0.99 -6.27 2.97
C SER A 115 -0.06 -7.14 2.29
N ALA A 116 -0.84 -7.88 3.08
CA ALA A 116 -1.87 -8.77 2.56
C ALA A 116 -2.97 -7.98 1.85
N ILE A 117 -3.37 -6.83 2.40
CA ILE A 117 -4.35 -5.94 1.80
C ILE A 117 -3.87 -5.41 0.45
N CYS A 118 -2.64 -4.88 0.37
CA CYS A 118 -2.11 -4.35 -0.88
C CYS A 118 -2.04 -5.41 -1.98
N ARG A 119 -1.54 -6.62 -1.65
CA ARG A 119 -1.48 -7.74 -2.60
C ARG A 119 -2.87 -8.20 -3.04
N HIS A 120 -3.83 -8.27 -2.12
CA HIS A 120 -5.22 -8.64 -2.45
C HIS A 120 -5.86 -7.64 -3.41
N LEU A 121 -5.71 -6.34 -3.14
CA LEU A 121 -6.22 -5.28 -4.02
C LEU A 121 -5.50 -5.31 -5.37
N ALA A 122 -4.17 -5.52 -5.37
CA ALA A 122 -3.38 -5.63 -6.59
C ALA A 122 -3.84 -6.77 -7.49
N ALA A 123 -4.00 -7.97 -6.94
CA ALA A 123 -4.48 -9.12 -7.68
C ALA A 123 -5.92 -8.95 -8.19
N ARG A 124 -6.80 -8.32 -7.40
CA ARG A 124 -8.20 -8.14 -7.77
C ARG A 124 -8.41 -7.08 -8.85
N PHE A 125 -7.63 -6.01 -8.83
CA PHE A 125 -7.84 -4.83 -9.69
C PHE A 125 -6.77 -4.66 -10.77
N GLY A 126 -5.84 -5.60 -10.92
CA GLY A 126 -4.79 -5.51 -11.94
C GLY A 126 -3.71 -4.49 -11.62
N LEU A 127 -3.51 -4.13 -10.34
CA LEU A 127 -2.41 -3.24 -9.89
C LEU A 127 -1.14 -4.05 -9.58
N HIS A 128 -0.87 -5.05 -10.41
CA HIS A 128 0.20 -6.01 -10.26
C HIS A 128 1.09 -5.95 -11.53
N GLY A 129 2.32 -6.45 -11.46
CA GLY A 129 3.27 -6.46 -12.57
C GLY A 129 2.71 -7.15 -13.82
N SER A 130 3.06 -6.61 -15.00
CA SER A 130 2.52 -7.10 -16.28
C SER A 130 3.06 -8.48 -16.68
N THR A 131 4.25 -8.80 -16.19
CA THR A 131 4.94 -10.06 -16.40
C THR A 131 5.35 -10.69 -15.08
N LEU A 132 5.61 -12.00 -15.08
CA LEU A 132 6.17 -12.67 -13.90
C LEU A 132 7.51 -12.08 -13.46
N THR A 133 8.29 -11.57 -14.42
CA THR A 133 9.54 -10.87 -14.15
C THR A 133 9.30 -9.55 -13.41
N ASP A 134 8.33 -8.74 -13.85
CA ASP A 134 7.94 -7.51 -13.14
C ASP A 134 7.43 -7.80 -11.73
N GLU A 135 6.61 -8.85 -11.57
CA GLU A 135 6.14 -9.30 -10.25
C GLU A 135 7.31 -9.69 -9.34
N THR A 136 8.31 -10.37 -9.89
CA THR A 136 9.49 -10.78 -9.11
C THR A 136 10.26 -9.55 -8.63
N TYR A 137 10.47 -8.55 -9.49
CA TYR A 137 11.11 -7.29 -9.08
C TYR A 137 10.27 -6.52 -8.06
N CYS A 138 8.95 -6.48 -8.24
CA CYS A 138 8.00 -5.92 -7.28
C CYS A 138 8.10 -6.63 -5.92
N ASP A 139 8.19 -7.97 -5.88
CA ASP A 139 8.33 -8.73 -4.64
C ASP A 139 9.69 -8.47 -3.95
N VAL A 140 10.77 -8.30 -4.70
CA VAL A 140 12.08 -7.93 -4.12
C VAL A 140 12.02 -6.53 -3.48
N MET A 141 11.48 -5.55 -4.19
CA MET A 141 11.30 -4.18 -3.66
C MET A 141 10.35 -4.15 -2.46
N SER A 142 9.29 -4.95 -2.51
CA SER A 142 8.33 -5.16 -1.43
C SER A 142 9.00 -5.72 -0.19
N SER A 143 9.89 -6.71 -0.32
CA SER A 143 10.66 -7.24 0.82
C SER A 143 11.47 -6.14 1.50
N MET A 144 12.23 -5.37 0.72
CA MET A 144 13.05 -4.26 1.23
C MET A 144 12.20 -3.15 1.85
N LEU A 145 11.04 -2.82 1.25
CA LEU A 145 10.05 -1.90 1.80
C LEU A 145 9.58 -2.37 3.19
N PHE A 146 9.26 -3.65 3.34
CA PHE A 146 8.78 -4.20 4.62
C PHE A 146 9.88 -4.27 5.68
N ASP A 147 11.14 -4.43 5.30
CA ASP A 147 12.28 -4.30 6.22
C ASP A 147 12.34 -2.88 6.80
N VAL A 148 12.21 -1.84 5.95
CA VAL A 148 12.16 -0.44 6.41
C VAL A 148 10.95 -0.18 7.30
N ILE A 149 9.76 -0.65 6.92
CA ILE A 149 8.56 -0.54 7.75
C ILE A 149 8.77 -1.21 9.12
N SER A 150 9.39 -2.40 9.16
CA SER A 150 9.65 -3.11 10.41
C SER A 150 10.61 -2.34 11.33
N ILE A 151 11.62 -1.67 10.78
CA ILE A 151 12.50 -0.77 11.54
C ILE A 151 11.68 0.36 12.18
N ILE A 152 10.81 1.01 11.40
CA ILE A 152 9.96 2.11 11.88
C ILE A 152 8.97 1.61 12.95
N GLU A 153 8.36 0.43 12.77
CA GLU A 153 7.46 -0.20 13.75
C GLU A 153 8.16 -0.43 15.09
N LYS A 154 9.38 -0.99 15.09
CA LYS A 154 10.17 -1.18 16.32
C LYS A 154 10.46 0.14 17.03
N GLY A 155 10.71 1.21 16.28
CA GLY A 155 10.89 2.55 16.82
C GLY A 155 9.62 3.11 17.44
N ALA A 156 8.46 2.87 16.80
CA ALA A 156 7.16 3.33 17.26
C ALA A 156 6.72 2.66 18.56
N ASP A 157 7.11 1.40 18.76
CA ASP A 157 6.95 0.69 20.03
C ASP A 157 7.85 1.24 21.16
N GLY A 158 8.93 1.95 20.80
CA GLY A 158 9.85 2.59 21.74
C GLY A 158 9.17 3.71 22.54
N LEU A 159 9.49 3.83 23.83
CA LEU A 159 8.86 4.78 24.77
C LEU A 159 9.44 6.19 24.72
N SER A 160 10.63 6.35 24.14
CA SER A 160 11.37 7.60 24.12
C SER A 160 11.51 8.18 22.71
N ILE A 161 11.57 9.51 22.63
CA ILE A 161 11.90 10.24 21.39
C ILE A 161 13.25 9.76 20.83
N LYS A 162 14.21 9.40 21.70
CA LYS A 162 15.53 8.92 21.29
C LYS A 162 15.45 7.59 20.53
N GLU A 163 14.59 6.66 20.96
CA GLU A 163 14.38 5.38 20.28
C GLU A 163 13.72 5.59 18.92
N GLN A 164 12.72 6.48 18.84
CA GLN A 164 12.06 6.83 17.58
C GLN A 164 13.00 7.52 16.59
N ASP A 165 13.79 8.49 17.04
CA ASP A 165 14.81 9.15 16.22
C ASP A 165 15.86 8.12 15.76
N GLY A 166 16.25 7.19 16.64
CA GLY A 166 17.17 6.10 16.32
C GLY A 166 16.64 5.20 15.20
N ALA A 167 15.39 4.74 15.32
CA ALA A 167 14.74 3.92 14.30
C ALA A 167 14.56 4.67 12.97
N MET A 168 14.25 5.96 13.01
CA MET A 168 14.14 6.77 11.79
C MET A 168 15.51 6.93 11.11
N ASN A 169 16.59 7.10 11.87
CA ASN A 169 17.94 7.13 11.30
C ASN A 169 18.33 5.78 10.69
N GLU A 170 17.99 4.67 11.35
CA GLU A 170 18.20 3.31 10.81
C GLU A 170 17.38 3.08 9.53
N ALA A 171 16.13 3.56 9.48
CA ALA A 171 15.28 3.49 8.30
C ALA A 171 15.88 4.30 7.13
N ILE A 172 16.38 5.51 7.38
CA ILE A 172 17.08 6.34 6.38
C ILE A 172 18.32 5.63 5.86
N GLU A 173 19.12 5.05 6.76
CA GLU A 173 20.32 4.31 6.37
C GLU A 173 19.99 3.10 5.51
N ASN A 174 18.96 2.33 5.89
CA ASN A 174 18.49 1.19 5.10
C ASN A 174 18.01 1.62 3.70
N ILE A 175 17.27 2.74 3.61
CA ILE A 175 16.89 3.30 2.30
C ILE A 175 18.13 3.71 1.50
N ASN A 176 19.11 4.38 2.10
CA ASN A 176 20.30 4.86 1.39
C ASN A 176 21.24 3.73 0.95
N THR A 177 21.28 2.60 1.65
CA THR A 177 22.25 1.52 1.43
C THR A 177 21.68 0.27 0.77
N ILE A 178 20.37 0.03 0.86
CA ILE A 178 19.72 -1.18 0.36
C ILE A 178 18.63 -0.84 -0.67
N LEU A 179 17.52 -0.23 -0.21
CA LEU A 179 16.34 -0.03 -1.07
C LEU A 179 16.61 0.96 -2.21
N GLY A 180 17.20 2.12 -1.90
CA GLY A 180 17.54 3.16 -2.86
C GLY A 180 18.48 2.67 -3.97
N PRO A 181 19.64 2.08 -3.64
CA PRO A 181 20.52 1.47 -4.63
C PRO A 181 19.85 0.42 -5.51
N TYR A 182 18.91 -0.37 -4.97
CA TYR A 182 18.15 -1.33 -5.77
C TYR A 182 17.18 -0.66 -6.74
N ILE A 183 16.44 0.36 -6.30
CA ILE A 183 15.56 1.17 -7.17
C ILE A 183 16.38 1.83 -8.28
N ILE A 184 17.55 2.41 -7.93
CA ILE A 184 18.48 3.01 -8.90
C ILE A 184 18.91 1.96 -9.93
N HIS A 185 19.37 0.79 -9.47
CA HIS A 185 19.78 -0.29 -10.36
C HIS A 185 18.63 -0.73 -11.29
N TYR A 186 17.41 -0.84 -10.78
CA TYR A 186 16.25 -1.20 -11.58
C TYR A 186 15.97 -0.16 -12.67
N ILE A 187 15.93 1.12 -12.31
CA ILE A 187 15.65 2.20 -13.29
C ILE A 187 16.77 2.31 -14.33
N GLU A 188 18.02 2.38 -13.88
CA GLU A 188 19.16 2.72 -14.73
C GLU A 188 19.65 1.53 -15.58
N ASN A 189 19.60 0.31 -15.05
CA ASN A 189 20.21 -0.86 -15.71
C ASN A 189 19.20 -1.89 -16.23
N LEU A 190 18.01 -1.98 -15.64
CA LEU A 190 17.03 -3.01 -16.02
C LEU A 190 15.93 -2.45 -16.91
N ARG A 191 15.31 -1.33 -16.51
CA ARG A 191 14.33 -0.65 -17.35
C ARG A 191 15.00 0.03 -18.55
N CYS A 192 16.22 0.55 -18.39
CA CYS A 192 16.98 1.23 -19.44
C CYS A 192 16.25 2.41 -20.10
N GLU A 193 15.37 3.10 -19.36
CA GLU A 193 14.63 4.27 -19.82
C GLU A 193 14.71 5.38 -18.78
N THR A 194 14.77 6.64 -19.24
CA THR A 194 14.67 7.79 -18.32
C THR A 194 13.22 7.99 -17.92
N LEU A 195 12.93 7.93 -16.62
CA LEU A 195 11.60 8.22 -16.09
C LEU A 195 11.22 9.68 -16.33
N THR A 196 10.00 9.90 -16.79
CA THR A 196 9.32 11.19 -16.73
C THR A 196 8.45 11.29 -15.46
N HIS A 197 7.95 12.48 -15.12
CA HIS A 197 7.01 12.66 -14.00
C HIS A 197 5.64 11.97 -14.19
N THR A 198 5.43 11.32 -15.34
CA THR A 198 4.25 10.50 -15.63
C THR A 198 4.54 9.00 -15.63
N ASP A 199 5.81 8.61 -15.47
CA ASP A 199 6.22 7.22 -15.42
C ASP A 199 6.32 6.74 -13.97
N TYR A 200 5.71 5.57 -13.73
CA TYR A 200 5.88 4.75 -12.54
C TYR A 200 7.02 3.77 -12.76
N LEU A 201 7.41 2.93 -11.80
CA LEU A 201 8.58 2.03 -11.97
C LEU A 201 8.38 1.04 -13.12
N PHE A 202 7.19 0.45 -13.22
CA PHE A 202 6.86 -0.65 -14.14
C PHE A 202 6.13 -0.18 -15.41
N GLY A 203 6.22 1.10 -15.74
CA GLY A 203 5.65 1.68 -16.96
C GLY A 203 4.72 2.85 -16.69
N LYS A 204 3.69 3.03 -17.53
CA LYS A 204 2.77 4.17 -17.46
C LYS A 204 1.60 3.98 -16.50
N ASN A 205 1.26 2.74 -16.19
CA ASN A 205 0.19 2.42 -15.24
C ASN A 205 0.83 2.09 -13.89
N PRO A 206 0.37 2.70 -12.79
CA PRO A 206 0.91 2.42 -11.48
C PRO A 206 0.50 1.02 -11.02
N ILE A 207 1.41 0.36 -10.32
CA ILE A 207 1.12 -0.85 -9.55
C ILE A 207 1.24 -0.54 -8.06
N TRP A 208 0.82 -1.46 -7.20
CA TRP A 208 0.67 -1.15 -5.77
C TRP A 208 1.98 -0.73 -5.08
N ILE A 209 3.13 -1.26 -5.52
CA ILE A 209 4.43 -0.97 -4.94
C ILE A 209 4.88 0.47 -5.26
N ASP A 210 4.42 1.06 -6.37
CA ASP A 210 4.75 2.45 -6.71
C ASP A 210 4.24 3.40 -5.63
N PHE A 211 2.95 3.29 -5.27
CA PHE A 211 2.33 4.10 -4.22
C PHE A 211 2.97 3.86 -2.86
N ALA A 212 3.30 2.60 -2.56
CA ALA A 212 3.93 2.24 -1.28
C ALA A 212 5.32 2.86 -1.15
N LEU A 213 6.16 2.73 -2.19
CA LEU A 213 7.50 3.31 -2.19
C LEU A 213 7.45 4.84 -2.15
N GLN A 214 6.66 5.48 -3.00
CA GLN A 214 6.51 6.95 -3.01
C GLN A 214 6.13 7.49 -1.64
N LYS A 215 5.11 6.91 -1.00
CA LYS A 215 4.68 7.36 0.33
C LYS A 215 5.69 7.02 1.42
N LEU A 216 6.45 5.92 1.32
CA LEU A 216 7.50 5.61 2.29
C LEU A 216 8.60 6.66 2.21
N ILE A 217 9.00 7.01 0.99
CA ILE A 217 9.99 8.05 0.72
C ILE A 217 9.54 9.38 1.35
N HIS A 218 8.28 9.76 1.16
CA HIS A 218 7.74 10.98 1.80
C HIS A 218 7.67 10.88 3.32
N LEU A 219 7.26 9.73 3.87
CA LEU A 219 7.22 9.51 5.32
C LEU A 219 8.62 9.74 5.91
N VAL A 220 9.63 9.07 5.37
CA VAL A 220 10.98 9.16 5.91
C VAL A 220 11.60 10.55 5.68
N ASN A 221 11.37 11.20 4.54
CA ASN A 221 11.85 12.57 4.31
C ASN A 221 11.20 13.62 5.23
N ASN A 222 9.96 13.40 5.66
CA ASN A 222 9.25 14.35 6.53
C ASN A 222 9.57 14.13 8.03
N PHE A 223 9.90 12.89 8.42
CA PHE A 223 10.19 12.53 9.82
C PHE A 223 11.68 12.51 10.13
N GLY A 224 12.50 12.17 9.14
CA GLY A 224 13.94 12.09 9.25
C GLY A 224 14.57 13.45 9.43
N LYS A 225 15.52 13.54 10.37
CA LYS A 225 16.52 14.62 10.36
C LYS A 225 17.58 14.40 9.29
N GLY A 226 17.69 13.17 8.76
CA GLY A 226 18.55 12.80 7.66
C GLY A 226 17.95 13.11 6.30
N ARG A 227 18.78 13.07 5.26
CA ARG A 227 18.34 13.19 3.87
C ARG A 227 18.43 11.81 3.22
N ILE A 228 17.40 11.43 2.48
CA ILE A 228 17.53 10.32 1.56
C ILE A 228 18.30 10.79 0.32
N TYR A 229 19.34 10.05 -0.06
CA TYR A 229 20.15 10.35 -1.23
C TYR A 229 19.57 9.66 -2.45
N PHE A 230 18.84 10.43 -3.25
CA PHE A 230 18.29 9.95 -4.52
C PHE A 230 19.06 10.48 -5.72
N THR A 231 19.18 9.64 -6.75
CA THR A 231 19.48 10.13 -8.11
C THR A 231 18.31 10.96 -8.60
N SER A 232 18.52 11.74 -9.67
CA SER A 232 17.44 12.50 -10.31
C SER A 232 16.26 11.59 -10.68
N SER A 233 16.52 10.37 -11.13
CA SER A 233 15.48 9.41 -11.54
C SER A 233 14.61 8.93 -10.36
N VAL A 234 15.20 8.64 -9.20
CA VAL A 234 14.41 8.24 -8.02
C VAL A 234 13.64 9.41 -7.45
N LYS A 235 14.21 10.63 -7.52
CA LYS A 235 13.48 11.85 -7.16
C LYS A 235 12.28 12.06 -8.09
N THR A 236 12.47 11.94 -9.41
CA THR A 236 11.38 12.01 -10.39
C THR A 236 10.28 11.01 -10.07
N PHE A 237 10.65 9.75 -9.79
CA PHE A 237 9.70 8.71 -9.39
C PHE A 237 8.93 9.05 -8.11
N ALA A 238 9.63 9.55 -7.07
CA ALA A 238 9.01 9.95 -5.81
C ALA A 238 8.01 11.11 -5.99
N GLU A 239 8.22 11.95 -7.01
CA GLU A 239 7.36 13.09 -7.34
C GLU A 239 6.28 12.77 -8.40
N THR A 240 6.31 11.58 -9.01
CA THR A 240 5.32 11.13 -10.01
C THR A 240 3.91 11.16 -9.43
N GLY A 241 2.95 11.71 -10.19
CA GLY A 241 1.54 11.77 -9.81
C GLY A 241 1.17 12.81 -8.74
N ILE A 242 2.15 13.53 -8.18
CA ILE A 242 1.94 14.67 -7.28
C ILE A 242 1.81 15.98 -8.08
N VAL A 243 2.32 15.99 -9.31
CA VAL A 243 2.27 17.13 -10.24
C VAL A 243 1.15 16.91 -11.27
N CYS A 244 -0.10 17.11 -10.84
CA CYS A 244 -1.27 17.34 -11.70
C CYS A 244 -2.17 18.40 -11.06
#